data_AF-A0A482IYJ2-F1
#
_entry.id   AF-A0A482IYJ2-F1
#
_cell.length_a   1.000
_cell.length_b   1.000
_cell.length_c   1.000
_cell.angle_alpha   90.00
_cell.angle_beta   90.00
_cell.angle_gamma   90.00
#
_symmetry.space_group_name_H-M   'P 1'
#
loop_
_entity.id
_entity.type
_entity.pdbx_description
1 polymer ?
#
loop_
_entity_poly.entity_id
_entity_poly.type
_entity_poly.pdbx_seq_one_letter_code
_entity_poly.pdbx_strand_id
1 'polypeptide(L)'
;MTQVPQRTGFSGPKLLRVLARLTETDAAGAVPSLSAVMSRWLGWTDAIALSAALNGSPPEVPSAAPARPGSERGIGDAAGTHVRAMLTAAITGQGMSSDSRRRMPTRTAAPDPAEADFAVHRQRYIALQQQMEREIAGLRGRLRAALASRTPQAARLAMLDTVMEQVLGAREQAVLAAVPGMLEPHFTRLRDAEGAWLNVFRRDMQSVLLAELEIRFQPVDALLAALREI
;
A
#
# COMPACT_ATOMS: atom_id res chain seq x y z
N MET A 1 18.34 35.06 -14.59
CA MET A 1 17.69 34.40 -13.42
C MET A 1 16.19 34.46 -13.62
N THR A 2 15.59 33.37 -14.09
CA THR A 2 14.16 33.28 -14.37
C THR A 2 13.53 32.36 -13.33
N GLN A 3 12.87 32.96 -12.34
CA GLN A 3 12.00 32.22 -11.42
C GLN A 3 10.82 31.67 -12.22
N VAL A 4 10.75 30.34 -12.31
CA VAL A 4 9.58 29.63 -12.82
C VAL A 4 8.51 29.67 -11.73
N PRO A 5 7.26 30.05 -12.03
CA PRO A 5 6.20 30.12 -11.04
C PRO A 5 5.93 28.74 -10.44
N GLN A 6 6.09 28.63 -9.13
CA GLN A 6 5.74 27.45 -8.34
C GLN A 6 4.22 27.27 -8.44
N ARG A 7 3.76 26.24 -9.15
CA ARG A 7 2.34 25.87 -9.17
C ARG A 7 1.96 25.35 -7.79
N THR A 8 1.31 26.20 -7.00
CA THR A 8 0.59 25.86 -5.78
C THR A 8 -0.67 25.10 -6.16
N GLY A 9 -0.65 23.78 -6.01
CA GLY A 9 -1.83 22.96 -6.22
C GLY A 9 -1.53 21.51 -5.91
N PHE A 10 -1.84 21.08 -4.68
CA PHE A 10 -2.22 19.72 -4.25
C PHE A 10 -1.83 18.54 -5.16
N SER A 11 -0.59 18.46 -5.64
CA SER A 11 -0.09 17.37 -6.48
C SER A 11 0.55 16.27 -5.61
N GLY A 12 -0.13 15.93 -4.53
CA GLY A 12 0.29 14.90 -3.58
C GLY A 12 -0.41 13.56 -3.86
N PRO A 13 0.21 12.43 -3.45
CA PRO A 13 -0.45 11.13 -3.40
C PRO A 13 -1.86 11.23 -2.81
N LYS A 14 -2.80 10.44 -3.34
CA LYS A 14 -4.21 10.45 -2.90
C LYS A 14 -4.36 10.37 -1.38
N LEU A 15 -3.53 9.56 -0.72
CA LEU A 15 -3.51 9.44 0.74
C LEU A 15 -3.24 10.78 1.42
N LEU A 16 -2.24 11.54 0.99
CA LEU A 16 -1.95 12.86 1.55
C LEU A 16 -3.11 13.83 1.33
N ARG A 17 -3.76 13.78 0.16
CA ARG A 17 -4.92 14.63 -0.13
C ARG A 17 -6.11 14.31 0.77
N VAL A 18 -6.40 13.02 0.95
CA VAL A 18 -7.48 12.56 1.83
C VAL A 18 -7.16 12.90 3.28
N LEU A 19 -5.94 12.62 3.76
CA LEU A 19 -5.53 12.94 5.12
C LEU A 19 -5.60 14.44 5.38
N ALA A 20 -4.97 15.28 4.54
CA ALA A 20 -5.01 16.74 4.68
C ALA A 20 -6.45 17.29 4.76
N ARG A 21 -7.36 16.74 3.95
CA ARG A 21 -8.79 17.10 4.00
C ARG A 21 -9.44 16.71 5.33
N LEU A 22 -9.13 15.54 5.87
CA LEU A 22 -9.74 15.03 7.11
C LEU A 22 -9.11 15.62 8.38
N THR A 23 -7.85 16.02 8.31
CA THR A 23 -7.09 16.59 9.45
C THR A 23 -7.01 18.11 9.42
N GLU A 24 -7.53 18.77 8.38
CA GLU A 24 -7.49 20.24 8.20
C GLU A 24 -6.06 20.81 8.24
N THR A 25 -5.09 20.01 7.84
CA THR A 25 -3.67 20.40 7.80
C THR A 25 -3.26 20.74 6.37
N ASP A 26 -2.73 21.96 6.17
CA ASP A 26 -2.09 22.33 4.91
C ASP A 26 -0.71 21.66 4.79
N ALA A 27 -0.55 20.78 3.80
CA ALA A 27 0.71 20.17 3.46
C ALA A 27 1.49 21.05 2.47
N ALA A 28 2.17 22.09 2.98
CA ALA A 28 3.03 22.95 2.18
C ALA A 28 4.49 22.88 2.65
N GLY A 29 5.33 22.19 1.88
CA GLY A 29 6.77 22.14 2.09
C GLY A 29 7.51 21.83 0.79
N ALA A 30 8.70 22.40 0.62
CA ALA A 30 9.56 22.06 -0.51
C ALA A 30 9.93 20.57 -0.47
N VAL A 31 9.69 19.85 -1.57
CA VAL A 31 10.02 18.42 -1.66
C VAL A 31 11.55 18.28 -1.75
N PRO A 32 12.20 17.56 -0.83
CA PRO A 32 13.64 17.31 -0.91
C PRO A 32 13.99 16.50 -2.17
N SER A 33 15.20 16.67 -2.70
CA SER A 33 15.64 15.91 -3.88
C SER A 33 15.66 14.40 -3.59
N LEU A 34 15.38 13.59 -4.62
CA LEU A 34 15.39 12.13 -4.50
C LEU A 34 16.72 11.61 -3.94
N SER A 35 17.85 12.19 -4.38
CA SER A 35 19.17 11.83 -3.88
C SER A 35 19.32 12.13 -2.37
N ALA A 36 18.90 13.31 -1.90
CA ALA A 36 18.95 13.65 -0.48
C ALA A 36 18.06 12.75 0.37
N VAL A 37 16.91 12.37 -0.19
CA VAL A 37 15.98 11.39 0.38
C VAL A 37 16.62 10.01 0.47
N MET A 38 17.20 9.51 -0.62
CA MET A 38 17.81 8.18 -0.68
C MET A 38 19.03 8.07 0.25
N SER A 39 19.88 9.10 0.29
CA SER A 39 21.05 9.14 1.19
C SER A 39 20.67 9.14 2.67
N ARG A 40 19.46 9.58 3.03
CA ARG A 40 18.95 9.50 4.40
C ARG A 40 18.48 8.09 4.76
N TRP A 41 18.04 7.31 3.78
CA TRP A 41 17.35 6.03 4.01
C TRP A 41 18.26 4.82 3.80
N LEU A 42 19.26 4.92 2.92
CA LEU A 42 20.21 3.85 2.66
C LEU A 42 21.26 3.81 3.78
N GLY A 43 21.26 2.74 4.58
CA GLY A 43 22.41 2.39 5.40
C GLY A 43 23.60 1.98 4.53
N TRP A 44 24.80 1.95 5.11
CA TRP A 44 26.00 1.53 4.38
C TRP A 44 25.90 0.08 3.85
N THR A 45 25.25 -0.83 4.59
CA THR A 45 24.97 -2.21 4.16
C THR A 45 24.02 -2.26 2.97
N ASP A 46 22.98 -1.43 2.99
CA ASP A 46 21.99 -1.37 1.91
C ASP A 46 22.55 -0.76 0.65
N ALA A 47 23.45 0.23 0.79
CA ALA A 47 24.15 0.84 -0.33
C ALA A 47 25.06 -0.18 -1.05
N ILE A 48 25.69 -1.10 -0.31
CA ILE A 48 26.48 -2.19 -0.89
C ILE A 48 25.57 -3.17 -1.64
N ALA A 49 24.46 -3.60 -1.02
CA ALA A 49 23.50 -4.50 -1.65
C ALA A 49 22.87 -3.89 -2.92
N LEU A 50 22.52 -2.60 -2.87
CA LEU A 50 22.00 -1.84 -4.01
C LEU A 50 23.05 -1.72 -5.12
N SER A 51 24.29 -1.39 -4.78
CA SER A 51 25.40 -1.33 -5.74
C SER A 51 25.64 -2.70 -6.38
N ALA A 52 25.59 -3.78 -5.61
CA ALA A 52 25.70 -5.15 -6.13
C ALA A 52 24.53 -5.51 -7.06
N ALA A 53 23.30 -5.10 -6.75
CA ALA A 53 22.15 -5.32 -7.63
C ALA A 53 22.26 -4.54 -8.96
N LEU A 54 22.81 -3.32 -8.92
CA LEU A 54 22.97 -2.46 -10.10
C LEU A 54 24.18 -2.84 -10.96
N ASN A 55 25.31 -3.16 -10.33
CA ASN A 55 26.60 -3.40 -11.00
C ASN A 55 26.93 -4.89 -11.18
N GLY A 56 26.21 -5.78 -10.51
CA GLY A 56 26.46 -7.22 -10.56
C GLY A 56 26.06 -7.86 -11.88
N SER A 57 26.88 -8.79 -12.35
CA SER A 57 26.44 -9.78 -13.34
C SER A 57 25.47 -10.74 -12.64
N PRO A 58 24.29 -11.02 -13.22
CA PRO A 58 23.36 -11.98 -12.65
C PRO A 58 24.04 -13.36 -12.61
N PRO A 59 23.79 -14.18 -11.58
CA PRO A 59 24.32 -15.54 -11.55
C PRO A 59 23.86 -16.29 -12.79
N GLU A 60 24.76 -17.06 -13.42
CA GLU A 60 24.41 -17.95 -14.53
C GLU A 60 23.32 -18.91 -14.06
N VAL A 61 22.11 -18.73 -14.59
CA VAL A 61 21.01 -19.64 -14.32
C VAL A 61 21.22 -20.86 -15.24
N PRO A 62 21.33 -22.09 -14.71
CA PRO A 62 21.34 -23.28 -15.54
C PRO A 62 20.03 -23.34 -16.33
N SER A 63 20.16 -23.46 -17.66
CA SER A 63 19.05 -23.46 -18.60
C SER A 63 17.98 -24.48 -18.20
N ALA A 64 16.86 -24.00 -17.66
CA ALA A 64 15.68 -24.82 -17.44
C ALA A 64 14.92 -24.97 -18.76
N ALA A 65 14.41 -26.18 -19.01
CA ALA A 65 13.65 -26.53 -20.21
C ALA A 65 12.55 -25.49 -20.54
N PRO A 66 12.26 -25.23 -21.82
CA PRO A 66 11.39 -24.14 -22.22
C PRO A 66 9.97 -24.34 -21.65
N ALA A 67 9.57 -23.47 -20.73
CA ALA A 67 8.19 -23.34 -20.30
C ALA A 67 7.34 -22.83 -21.49
N ARG A 68 6.15 -23.41 -21.66
CA ARG A 68 5.22 -23.08 -22.76
C ARG A 68 4.95 -21.57 -22.81
N PRO A 69 5.15 -20.91 -23.96
CA PRO A 69 4.84 -19.50 -24.10
C PRO A 69 3.31 -19.31 -24.04
N GLY A 70 2.84 -18.57 -23.04
CA GLY A 70 1.47 -18.05 -22.98
C GLY A 70 0.71 -18.28 -21.67
N SER A 71 1.00 -19.33 -20.89
CA SER A 71 0.22 -19.64 -19.67
C SER A 71 0.70 -18.88 -18.43
N GLU A 72 1.97 -18.49 -18.37
CA GLU A 72 2.53 -17.84 -17.17
C GLU A 72 2.29 -16.32 -17.12
N ARG A 73 2.07 -15.68 -18.28
CA ARG A 73 1.88 -14.22 -18.38
C ARG A 73 0.57 -13.77 -17.74
N GLY A 74 -0.46 -14.62 -17.75
CA GLY A 74 -1.74 -14.35 -17.09
C GLY A 74 -1.78 -14.69 -15.59
N ILE A 75 -0.85 -15.51 -15.09
CA ILE A 75 -0.88 -15.94 -13.67
C ILE A 75 -0.53 -14.79 -12.74
N GLY A 76 0.45 -13.95 -13.12
CA GLY A 76 0.82 -12.76 -12.35
C GLY A 76 -0.31 -11.73 -12.30
N ASP A 77 -0.91 -11.42 -13.44
CA ASP A 77 -2.01 -10.45 -13.54
C ASP A 77 -3.27 -10.92 -12.82
N ALA A 78 -3.63 -12.21 -12.94
CA ALA A 78 -4.74 -12.79 -12.19
C ALA A 78 -4.50 -12.77 -10.68
N ALA A 79 -3.28 -13.11 -10.23
CA ALA A 79 -2.93 -13.04 -8.81
C ALA A 79 -2.97 -11.60 -8.28
N GLY A 80 -2.48 -10.63 -9.05
CA GLY A 80 -2.52 -9.22 -8.68
C GLY A 80 -3.94 -8.67 -8.57
N THR A 81 -4.77 -8.92 -9.59
CA THR A 81 -6.18 -8.52 -9.56
C THR A 81 -6.94 -9.18 -8.40
N HIS A 82 -6.68 -10.46 -8.13
CA HIS A 82 -7.28 -11.19 -7.01
C HIS A 82 -6.91 -10.59 -5.65
N VAL A 83 -5.62 -10.37 -5.37
CA VAL A 83 -5.16 -9.79 -4.09
C VAL A 83 -5.73 -8.38 -3.89
N ARG A 84 -5.72 -7.54 -4.95
CA ARG A 84 -6.30 -6.19 -4.88
C ARG A 84 -7.81 -6.25 -4.58
N ALA A 85 -8.54 -7.14 -5.23
CA ALA A 85 -9.99 -7.30 -5.02
C ALA A 85 -10.29 -7.79 -3.59
N MET A 86 -9.55 -8.78 -3.10
CA MET A 86 -9.68 -9.31 -1.73
C MET A 86 -9.43 -8.22 -0.67
N LEU A 87 -8.34 -7.46 -0.78
CA LEU A 87 -8.03 -6.37 0.16
C LEU A 87 -9.09 -5.25 0.09
N THR A 88 -9.54 -4.89 -1.11
CA THR A 88 -10.64 -3.93 -1.30
C THR A 88 -11.94 -4.40 -0.65
N ALA A 89 -12.28 -5.69 -0.79
CA ALA A 89 -13.45 -6.29 -0.16
C ALA A 89 -13.34 -6.31 1.38
N ALA A 90 -12.14 -6.55 1.92
CA ALA A 90 -11.89 -6.49 3.37
C ALA A 90 -12.07 -5.06 3.93
N ILE A 91 -11.55 -4.04 3.23
CA ILE A 91 -11.67 -2.62 3.61
C ILE A 91 -13.15 -2.19 3.59
N THR A 92 -13.86 -2.49 2.51
CA THR A 92 -15.27 -2.12 2.31
C THR A 92 -16.24 -2.93 3.17
N GLY A 93 -15.77 -4.01 3.81
CA GLY A 93 -16.60 -4.90 4.63
C GLY A 93 -17.46 -5.88 3.83
N GLN A 94 -17.21 -6.00 2.52
CA GLN A 94 -17.92 -6.92 1.61
C GLN A 94 -17.44 -8.38 1.77
N GLY A 95 -16.28 -8.61 2.39
CA GLY A 95 -15.76 -9.95 2.70
C GLY A 95 -16.41 -10.64 3.91
N MET A 96 -17.15 -9.89 4.75
CA MET A 96 -18.04 -10.47 5.76
C MET A 96 -19.35 -10.83 5.06
N SER A 97 -19.36 -12.04 4.49
CA SER A 97 -20.48 -12.62 3.77
C SER A 97 -21.80 -12.34 4.49
N SER A 98 -22.84 -12.01 3.72
CA SER A 98 -24.22 -11.82 4.17
C SER A 98 -24.80 -12.97 5.01
N ASP A 99 -24.10 -14.11 5.06
CA ASP A 99 -24.45 -15.29 5.84
C ASP A 99 -24.22 -15.11 7.35
N SER A 100 -23.16 -14.40 7.79
CA SER A 100 -22.96 -14.08 9.21
C SER A 100 -23.94 -13.00 9.70
N ARG A 101 -24.44 -12.15 8.79
CA ARG A 101 -25.57 -11.23 9.05
C ARG A 101 -26.93 -11.94 9.12
N ARG A 102 -27.11 -13.08 8.44
CA ARG A 102 -28.34 -13.90 8.51
C ARG A 102 -28.39 -14.84 9.72
N ARG A 103 -27.24 -15.15 10.32
CA ARG A 103 -27.14 -16.02 11.50
C ARG A 103 -27.20 -15.28 12.84
N MET A 104 -27.27 -13.95 12.81
CA MET A 104 -27.55 -13.14 14.00
C MET A 104 -29.07 -12.95 14.13
N PRO A 105 -29.68 -13.30 15.27
CA PRO A 105 -31.07 -12.95 15.51
C PRO A 105 -31.20 -11.43 15.43
N THR A 106 -32.26 -10.98 14.76
CA THR A 106 -32.63 -9.57 14.59
C THR A 106 -32.54 -8.79 15.91
N ARG A 107 -31.40 -8.14 16.17
CA ARG A 107 -31.35 -6.90 16.93
C ARG A 107 -31.25 -5.76 15.94
N THR A 108 -32.42 -5.28 15.54
CA THR A 108 -32.61 -3.92 15.07
C THR A 108 -32.38 -3.00 16.27
N ALA A 109 -31.12 -2.65 16.50
CA ALA A 109 -30.74 -1.47 17.25
C ALA A 109 -29.49 -0.95 16.55
N ALA A 110 -29.53 0.30 16.07
CA ALA A 110 -28.29 0.98 15.74
C ALA A 110 -27.36 0.83 16.96
N PRO A 111 -26.08 0.46 16.78
CA PRO A 111 -25.15 0.51 17.89
C PRO A 111 -25.26 1.90 18.51
N ASP A 112 -25.45 1.94 19.83
CA ASP A 112 -25.55 3.19 20.57
C ASP A 112 -24.30 4.03 20.21
N PRO A 113 -24.44 5.29 19.73
CA PRO A 113 -23.28 6.14 19.43
C PRO A 113 -22.33 6.31 20.63
N ALA A 114 -22.80 6.02 21.85
CA ALA A 114 -21.99 5.98 23.07
C ALA A 114 -21.01 4.79 23.17
N GLU A 115 -21.22 3.69 22.42
CA GLU A 115 -20.39 2.47 22.46
C GLU A 115 -19.31 2.39 21.37
N ALA A 116 -19.30 3.34 20.43
CA ALA A 116 -18.27 3.40 19.38
C ALA A 116 -16.98 4.01 19.94
N ASP A 117 -16.24 3.26 20.77
CA ASP A 117 -14.89 3.67 21.16
C ASP A 117 -13.99 3.70 19.91
N PHE A 118 -13.27 4.81 19.74
CA PHE A 118 -12.26 4.96 18.70
C PHE A 118 -11.24 3.80 18.73
N ALA A 119 -10.99 3.21 19.91
CA ALA A 119 -10.13 2.03 20.06
C ALA A 119 -10.51 0.86 19.12
N VAL A 120 -11.80 0.58 18.93
CA VAL A 120 -12.27 -0.50 18.05
C VAL A 120 -11.95 -0.19 16.59
N HIS A 121 -12.16 1.07 16.18
CA HIS A 121 -11.82 1.52 14.83
C HIS A 121 -10.32 1.49 14.58
N ARG A 122 -9.52 1.91 15.57
CA ARG A 122 -8.06 1.87 15.53
C ARG A 122 -7.54 0.43 15.41
N GLN A 123 -8.06 -0.50 16.20
CA GLN A 123 -7.71 -1.92 16.12
C GLN A 123 -8.04 -2.51 14.74
N ARG A 124 -9.24 -2.23 14.21
CA ARG A 124 -9.63 -2.67 12.87
C ARG A 124 -8.72 -2.09 11.79
N TYR A 125 -8.31 -0.82 11.91
CA TYR A 125 -7.38 -0.19 10.98
C TYR A 125 -6.03 -0.92 10.98
N ILE A 126 -5.44 -1.13 12.16
CA ILE A 126 -4.15 -1.83 12.31
C ILE A 126 -4.22 -3.24 11.72
N ALA A 127 -5.30 -3.99 11.98
CA ALA A 127 -5.49 -5.32 11.42
C ALA A 127 -5.51 -5.32 9.88
N LEU A 128 -6.16 -4.31 9.26
CA LEU A 128 -6.17 -4.14 7.80
C LEU A 128 -4.79 -3.75 7.27
N GLN A 129 -4.01 -2.92 7.97
CA GLN A 129 -2.63 -2.61 7.59
C GLN A 129 -1.75 -3.87 7.57
N GLN A 130 -1.81 -4.68 8.62
CA GLN A 130 -1.07 -5.94 8.72
C GLN A 130 -1.53 -6.96 7.66
N GLN A 131 -2.81 -6.95 7.28
CA GLN A 131 -3.30 -7.79 6.19
C GLN A 131 -2.76 -7.31 4.84
N MET A 132 -2.81 -5.99 4.55
CA MET A 132 -2.23 -5.43 3.33
C MET A 132 -0.76 -5.77 3.20
N GLU A 133 0.03 -5.54 4.25
CA GLU A 133 1.47 -5.81 4.29
C GLU A 133 1.80 -7.27 3.95
N ARG A 134 1.15 -8.23 4.62
CA ARG A 134 1.40 -9.66 4.39
C ARG A 134 1.06 -10.10 2.98
N GLU A 135 -0.12 -9.72 2.48
CA GLU A 135 -0.60 -10.14 1.16
C GLU A 135 0.20 -9.51 0.02
N ILE A 136 0.58 -8.24 0.16
CA ILE A 136 1.40 -7.52 -0.81
C ILE A 136 2.83 -8.08 -0.81
N ALA A 137 3.45 -8.30 0.34
CA ALA A 137 4.79 -8.89 0.42
C ALA A 137 4.83 -10.29 -0.22
N GLY A 138 3.84 -11.14 0.09
CA GLY A 138 3.71 -12.46 -0.52
C GLY A 138 3.53 -12.43 -2.03
N LEU A 139 2.72 -11.49 -2.55
CA LEU A 139 2.56 -11.29 -3.99
C LEU A 139 3.86 -10.80 -4.65
N ARG A 140 4.53 -9.78 -4.08
CA ARG A 140 5.79 -9.24 -4.62
C ARG A 140 6.88 -10.31 -4.68
N GLY A 141 7.02 -11.14 -3.65
CA GLY A 141 7.97 -12.25 -3.64
C GLY A 141 7.74 -13.22 -4.79
N ARG A 142 6.48 -13.60 -5.06
CA ARG A 142 6.12 -14.46 -6.20
C ARG A 142 6.42 -13.80 -7.55
N LEU A 143 6.11 -12.51 -7.70
CA LEU A 143 6.38 -11.77 -8.94
C LEU A 143 7.89 -11.62 -9.20
N ARG A 144 8.69 -11.38 -8.15
CA ARG A 144 10.15 -11.35 -8.25
C ARG A 144 10.73 -12.69 -8.68
N ALA A 145 10.25 -13.80 -8.11
CA ALA A 145 10.66 -15.13 -8.53
C ALA A 145 10.31 -15.39 -10.00
N ALA A 146 9.12 -14.97 -10.44
CA ALA A 146 8.69 -15.09 -11.83
C ALA A 146 9.48 -14.19 -12.79
N LEU A 147 9.95 -13.01 -12.36
CA LEU A 147 10.82 -12.14 -13.14
C LEU A 147 12.23 -12.71 -13.27
N ALA A 148 12.79 -13.19 -12.16
CA ALA A 148 14.17 -13.70 -12.12
C ALA A 148 14.41 -14.91 -13.04
N SER A 149 13.37 -15.67 -13.37
CA SER A 149 13.46 -16.81 -14.29
C SER A 149 13.35 -16.44 -15.78
N ARG A 150 13.05 -15.17 -16.12
CA ARG A 150 12.84 -14.76 -17.53
C ARG A 150 14.14 -14.44 -18.24
N THR A 151 14.88 -13.47 -17.73
CA THR A 151 16.10 -12.96 -18.35
C THR A 151 17.11 -12.48 -17.31
N PRO A 152 18.40 -12.42 -17.65
CA PRO A 152 19.44 -11.81 -16.81
C PRO A 152 19.09 -10.38 -16.34
N GLN A 153 18.51 -9.57 -17.22
CA GLN A 153 18.09 -8.20 -16.89
C GLN A 153 16.88 -8.18 -15.93
N ALA A 154 15.92 -9.08 -16.12
CA ALA A 154 14.77 -9.23 -15.23
C ALA A 154 15.18 -9.72 -13.83
N ALA A 155 16.20 -10.58 -13.74
CA ALA A 155 16.77 -11.00 -12.46
C ALA A 155 17.43 -9.84 -11.70
N ARG A 156 18.13 -8.93 -12.39
CA ARG A 156 18.64 -7.70 -11.77
C ARG A 156 17.52 -6.80 -11.24
N LEU A 157 16.44 -6.65 -12.01
CA LEU A 157 15.26 -5.90 -11.58
C LEU A 157 14.62 -6.52 -10.33
N ALA A 158 14.48 -7.84 -10.28
CA ALA A 158 13.95 -8.55 -9.11
C ALA A 158 14.85 -8.38 -7.87
N MET A 159 16.19 -8.36 -8.05
CA MET A 159 17.14 -8.08 -6.98
C MET A 159 17.00 -6.64 -6.49
N LEU A 160 16.90 -5.67 -7.41
CA LEU A 160 16.69 -4.27 -7.08
C LEU A 160 15.41 -4.07 -6.27
N ASP A 161 14.29 -4.67 -6.68
CA ASP A 161 13.02 -4.59 -5.94
C ASP A 161 13.13 -5.20 -4.53
N THR A 162 13.90 -6.29 -4.38
CA THR A 162 14.15 -6.91 -3.08
C THR A 162 14.91 -5.97 -2.14
N VAL A 163 15.99 -5.36 -2.63
CA VAL A 163 16.76 -4.39 -1.83
C VAL A 163 15.91 -3.18 -1.49
N MET A 164 15.14 -2.65 -2.45
CA MET A 164 14.26 -1.50 -2.22
C MET A 164 13.15 -1.81 -1.20
N GLU A 165 12.59 -3.01 -1.21
CA GLU A 165 11.64 -3.45 -0.18
C GLU A 165 12.27 -3.48 1.22
N GLN A 166 13.49 -4.00 1.35
CA GLN A 166 14.20 -4.06 2.62
C GLN A 166 14.52 -2.66 3.16
N VAL A 167 15.01 -1.77 2.31
CA VAL A 167 15.38 -0.39 2.68
C VAL A 167 14.16 0.42 3.08
N LEU A 168 13.06 0.29 2.35
CA LEU A 168 11.89 1.15 2.54
C LEU A 168 10.87 0.55 3.51
N GLY A 169 10.80 -0.77 3.68
CA GLY A 169 9.68 -1.44 4.36
C GLY A 169 9.45 -1.00 5.80
N ALA A 170 10.50 -0.96 6.63
CA ALA A 170 10.38 -0.54 8.04
C ALA A 170 9.89 0.92 8.17
N ARG A 171 10.31 1.77 7.23
CA ARG A 171 9.93 3.19 7.19
C ARG A 171 8.52 3.37 6.63
N GLU A 172 8.20 2.64 5.56
CA GLU A 172 6.88 2.19 5.11
C GLU A 172 5.90 2.12 6.29
N GLN A 173 6.15 1.10 7.09
CA GLN A 173 5.32 0.74 8.21
C GLN A 173 5.29 1.80 9.31
N ALA A 174 6.44 2.38 9.66
CA ALA A 174 6.50 3.40 10.71
C ALA A 174 5.67 4.65 10.37
N VAL A 175 5.74 5.12 9.12
CA VAL A 175 4.96 6.28 8.66
C VAL A 175 3.47 5.94 8.62
N LEU A 176 3.10 4.77 8.09
CA LEU A 176 1.70 4.38 7.98
C LEU A 176 1.06 4.01 9.33
N ALA A 177 1.84 3.57 10.31
CA ALA A 177 1.36 3.29 11.68
C ALA A 177 0.88 4.56 12.42
N ALA A 178 1.29 5.75 11.98
CA ALA A 178 0.81 7.01 12.54
C ALA A 178 -0.59 7.40 12.03
N VAL A 179 -1.01 6.87 10.87
CA VAL A 179 -2.26 7.27 10.19
C VAL A 179 -3.50 7.08 11.07
N PRO A 180 -3.70 5.97 11.80
CA PRO A 180 -4.85 5.84 12.69
C PRO A 180 -4.91 6.97 13.71
N GLY A 181 -3.78 7.36 14.32
CA GLY A 181 -3.76 8.45 15.31
C GLY A 181 -4.17 9.80 14.73
N MET A 182 -3.93 10.02 13.43
CA MET A 182 -4.38 11.23 12.73
C MET A 182 -5.90 11.28 12.52
N LEU A 183 -6.60 10.14 12.59
CA LEU A 183 -8.05 10.06 12.41
C LEU A 183 -8.83 10.31 13.71
N GLU A 184 -8.17 10.27 14.87
CA GLU A 184 -8.81 10.45 16.18
C GLU A 184 -9.45 11.84 16.36
N PRO A 185 -8.79 12.97 16.01
CA PRO A 185 -9.43 14.27 16.09
C PRO A 185 -10.64 14.38 15.14
N HIS A 186 -10.55 13.79 13.95
CA HIS A 186 -11.65 13.76 13.00
C HIS A 186 -12.84 12.93 13.51
N PHE A 187 -12.57 11.80 14.17
CA PHE A 187 -13.58 10.99 14.85
C PHE A 187 -14.35 11.80 15.89
N THR A 188 -13.63 12.47 16.80
CA THR A 188 -14.23 13.30 17.86
C THR A 188 -15.08 14.42 17.27
N ARG A 189 -14.58 15.14 16.25
CA ARG A 189 -15.33 16.22 15.60
C ARG A 189 -16.63 15.74 14.96
N LEU A 190 -16.61 14.58 14.30
CA LEU A 190 -17.83 14.01 13.70
C LEU A 190 -18.82 13.56 14.77
N ARG A 191 -18.35 12.95 15.86
CA ARG A 191 -19.19 12.52 16.98
C ARG A 191 -19.95 13.71 17.60
N ASP A 192 -19.27 14.85 17.75
CA ASP A 192 -19.82 16.05 18.37
C ASP A 192 -20.78 16.82 17.43
N ALA A 193 -20.76 16.55 16.12
CA ALA A 193 -21.59 17.24 15.11
C ALA A 193 -23.02 16.66 14.94
N GLU A 194 -23.37 15.61 15.69
CA GLU A 194 -24.66 14.88 15.66
C GLU A 194 -25.06 14.31 14.26
N GLY A 195 -26.11 13.48 14.20
CA GLY A 195 -26.58 12.85 12.96
C GLY A 195 -25.90 11.52 12.60
N ALA A 196 -25.87 11.15 11.32
CA ALA A 196 -25.32 9.86 10.83
C ALA A 196 -23.77 9.81 10.83
N TRP A 197 -23.14 10.43 11.83
CA TRP A 197 -21.71 10.68 11.93
C TRP A 197 -20.84 9.42 11.82
N LEU A 198 -21.29 8.31 12.40
CA LEU A 198 -20.54 7.05 12.39
C LEU A 198 -20.42 6.46 10.97
N ASN A 199 -21.45 6.62 10.13
CA ASN A 199 -21.40 6.19 8.74
C ASN A 199 -20.48 7.07 7.90
N VAL A 200 -20.42 8.37 8.20
CA VAL A 200 -19.48 9.31 7.58
C VAL A 200 -18.05 8.91 7.94
N PHE A 201 -17.75 8.76 9.24
CA PHE A 201 -16.43 8.35 9.72
C PHE A 201 -15.97 7.02 9.09
N ARG A 202 -16.85 6.02 9.04
CA ARG A 202 -16.54 4.72 8.40
C ARG A 202 -16.18 4.87 6.93
N ARG A 203 -16.87 5.74 6.18
CA ARG A 203 -16.59 6.00 4.77
C ARG A 203 -15.27 6.75 4.58
N ASP A 204 -14.97 7.71 5.45
CA ASP A 204 -13.71 8.45 5.42
C ASP A 204 -12.53 7.54 5.75
N MET A 205 -12.64 6.72 6.80
CA MET A 205 -11.65 5.69 7.14
C MET A 205 -11.43 4.69 5.98
N GLN A 206 -12.50 4.23 5.31
CA GLN A 206 -12.39 3.39 4.12
C GLN A 206 -11.65 4.12 2.97
N SER A 207 -11.92 5.40 2.78
CA SER A 207 -11.27 6.21 1.73
C SER A 207 -9.76 6.35 1.98
N VAL A 208 -9.37 6.51 3.25
CA VAL A 208 -7.95 6.53 3.67
C VAL A 208 -7.30 5.17 3.41
N LEU A 209 -7.91 4.08 3.86
CA LEU A 209 -7.38 2.72 3.66
C LEU A 209 -7.27 2.33 2.17
N LEU A 210 -8.21 2.74 1.32
CA LEU A 210 -8.13 2.53 -0.12
C LEU A 210 -7.00 3.34 -0.76
N ALA A 211 -6.75 4.56 -0.27
CA ALA A 211 -5.63 5.38 -0.74
C ALA A 211 -4.28 4.84 -0.25
N GLU A 212 -4.23 4.26 0.94
CA GLU A 212 -3.07 3.54 1.47
C GLU A 212 -2.78 2.28 0.64
N LEU A 213 -3.80 1.48 0.36
CA LEU A 213 -3.69 0.30 -0.52
C LEU A 213 -3.12 0.68 -1.89
N GLU A 214 -3.59 1.80 -2.48
CA GLU A 214 -3.10 2.28 -3.78
C GLU A 214 -1.58 2.53 -3.76
N ILE A 215 -1.06 3.16 -2.72
CA ILE A 215 0.39 3.42 -2.56
C ILE A 215 1.16 2.12 -2.36
N ARG A 216 0.70 1.28 -1.41
CA ARG A 216 1.37 -0.01 -1.09
C ARG A 216 1.40 -0.95 -2.30
N PHE A 217 0.48 -0.82 -3.25
CA PHE A 217 0.39 -1.68 -4.43
C PHE A 217 1.22 -1.19 -5.63
N GLN A 218 1.75 0.04 -5.61
CA GLN A 218 2.55 0.58 -6.72
C GLN A 218 3.74 -0.32 -7.11
N PRO A 219 4.52 -0.91 -6.17
CA PRO A 219 5.59 -1.83 -6.54
C PRO A 219 5.08 -3.10 -7.24
N VAL A 220 3.91 -3.60 -6.86
CA VAL A 220 3.27 -4.74 -7.53
C VAL A 220 2.88 -4.37 -8.96
N ASP A 221 2.26 -3.21 -9.15
CA ASP A 221 1.88 -2.73 -10.49
C ASP A 221 3.12 -2.58 -11.40
N ALA A 222 4.24 -2.13 -10.85
CA ALA A 222 5.51 -2.02 -11.57
C ALA A 222 6.10 -3.39 -11.95
N LEU A 223 6.10 -4.38 -11.04
CA LEU A 223 6.57 -5.74 -11.34
C LEU A 223 5.69 -6.44 -12.38
N LEU A 224 4.37 -6.24 -12.32
CA LEU A 224 3.44 -6.74 -13.32
C LEU A 224 3.67 -6.09 -14.68
N ALA A 225 3.92 -4.76 -14.71
CA ALA A 225 4.28 -4.07 -15.94
C ALA A 225 5.58 -4.63 -16.56
N ALA A 226 6.62 -4.84 -15.74
CA ALA A 226 7.86 -5.44 -16.20
C ALA A 226 7.65 -6.86 -16.79
N LEU A 227 6.82 -7.69 -16.15
CA LEU A 227 6.46 -9.02 -16.68
C LEU A 227 5.70 -8.98 -18.01
N ARG A 228 5.03 -7.87 -18.33
CA ARG A 228 4.38 -7.68 -19.63
C ARG A 228 5.38 -7.29 -20.72
N GLU A 229 6.45 -6.58 -20.35
CA GLU A 229 7.48 -6.11 -21.29
C GLU A 229 8.52 -7.17 -21.66
N ILE A 230 8.69 -8.21 -20.83
CA ILE A 230 9.67 -9.32 -21.02
C ILE A 230 9.00 -10.55 -21.61
#